data_AF-A0A091SHG2-F1
#
_entry.id   AF-A0A091SHG2-F1
#
_cell.length_a   1.000
_cell.length_b   1.000
_cell.length_c   1.000
_cell.angle_alpha   90.00
_cell.angle_beta   90.00
_cell.angle_gamma   90.00
#
_symmetry.space_group_name_H-M   'P 1'
#
loop_
_entity.id
_entity.type
_entity.pdbx_description
1 polymer ?
#
loop_
_entity_poly.entity_id
_entity_poly.type
_entity_poly.pdbx_seq_one_letter_code
_entity_poly.pdbx_strand_id
1 'polypeptide(L)'
;LTLLLGLPLALAAEGPSCPPLVTVTFDNATIPGLLGQWTYIAAASRYPPHLKEIKAVKYEIFSFSPGSHEDELNVTEIIRLNETCVVQNTGKIQVFWHNSTL
;
A
#
# COMPACT_ATOMS: atom_id res chain seq x y z
N LEU A 1 -33.06 17.00 24.94
CA LEU A 1 -33.13 15.53 25.03
C LEU A 1 -32.95 14.83 23.66
N THR A 2 -33.25 15.49 22.53
CA THR A 2 -33.13 14.93 21.18
C THR A 2 -31.70 14.79 20.63
N LEU A 3 -30.73 15.57 21.14
CA LEU A 3 -29.33 15.52 20.68
C LEU A 3 -28.57 14.25 21.11
N LEU A 4 -29.01 13.58 22.19
CA LEU A 4 -28.34 12.40 22.76
C LEU A 4 -28.74 11.08 22.07
N LEU A 5 -29.84 11.07 21.31
CA LEU A 5 -30.35 9.87 20.63
C LEU A 5 -29.75 9.66 19.23
N GLY A 6 -29.06 10.66 18.65
CA GLY A 6 -28.40 10.53 17.34
C GLY A 6 -27.08 9.76 17.36
N LEU A 7 -26.33 9.83 18.47
CA LEU A 7 -25.04 9.16 18.63
C LEU A 7 -25.14 7.61 18.60
N PRO A 8 -26.09 6.96 19.31
CA PRO A 8 -26.23 5.50 19.24
C PRO A 8 -26.65 4.99 17.85
N LEU A 9 -27.43 5.77 17.10
CA LEU A 9 -27.85 5.41 15.74
C LEU A 9 -26.69 5.49 14.73
N ALA A 10 -25.74 6.41 14.93
CA ALA A 10 -24.52 6.47 14.13
C ALA A 10 -23.56 5.30 14.41
N LEU A 11 -23.54 4.78 15.65
CA LEU A 11 -22.76 3.58 16.00
C LEU A 11 -23.41 2.26 15.57
N ALA A 12 -24.73 2.24 15.38
CA ALA A 12 -25.48 1.08 14.92
C ALA A 12 -25.56 0.99 13.39
N ALA A 13 -25.08 2.01 12.67
CA ALA A 13 -24.92 1.92 11.22
C ALA A 13 -23.85 0.87 10.93
N GLU A 14 -24.28 -0.25 10.33
CA GLU A 14 -23.39 -1.27 9.82
C GLU A 14 -22.37 -0.59 8.90
N GLY A 15 -21.08 -0.83 9.16
CA GLY A 15 -20.01 -0.20 8.39
C GLY A 15 -20.20 -0.46 6.90
N PRO A 16 -19.71 0.44 6.03
CA PRO A 16 -19.81 0.23 4.59
C PRO A 16 -19.31 -1.17 4.22
N SER A 17 -20.15 -1.94 3.52
CA SER A 17 -19.79 -3.27 3.05
C SER A 17 -18.70 -3.13 2.00
N CYS A 18 -17.48 -3.57 2.35
CA CYS A 18 -16.39 -3.68 1.40
C CYS A 18 -16.45 -5.08 0.75
N PRO A 19 -16.44 -5.19 -0.59
CA PRO A 19 -16.22 -6.46 -1.24
C PRO A 19 -14.92 -7.11 -0.74
N PRO A 20 -14.86 -8.44 -0.61
CA PRO A 20 -13.63 -9.11 -0.22
C PRO A 20 -12.51 -8.78 -1.21
N LEU A 21 -11.31 -8.56 -0.69
CA LEU A 21 -10.12 -8.35 -1.51
C LEU A 21 -9.80 -9.66 -2.24
N VAL A 22 -9.80 -9.62 -3.57
CA VAL A 22 -9.39 -10.74 -4.42
C VAL A 22 -8.01 -10.42 -4.96
N THR A 23 -7.10 -11.40 -4.93
CA THR A 23 -5.77 -11.23 -5.52
C THR A 23 -5.87 -11.09 -7.02
N VAL A 24 -5.11 -10.15 -7.58
CA VAL A 24 -4.95 -9.96 -9.02
C VAL A 24 -3.58 -10.46 -9.44
N THR A 25 -3.50 -11.06 -10.62
CA THR A 25 -2.21 -11.44 -11.21
C THR A 25 -1.56 -10.22 -11.83
N PHE A 26 -0.26 -10.06 -11.61
CA PHE A 26 0.53 -9.08 -12.34
C PHE A 26 0.96 -9.66 -13.68
N ASP A 27 0.60 -8.95 -14.73
CA ASP A 27 0.73 -9.35 -16.12
C ASP A 27 1.00 -8.13 -17.01
N ASN A 28 1.04 -8.34 -18.33
CA ASN A 28 1.40 -7.29 -19.28
C ASN A 28 0.31 -6.21 -19.38
N ALA A 29 -0.89 -6.47 -18.89
CA ALA A 29 -1.98 -5.50 -18.86
C ALA A 29 -1.96 -4.65 -17.58
N THR A 30 -1.49 -5.20 -16.47
CA THR A 30 -1.50 -4.55 -15.15
C THR A 30 -0.19 -3.84 -14.82
N ILE A 31 0.96 -4.44 -15.17
CA ILE A 31 2.29 -3.88 -14.86
C ILE A 31 2.48 -2.47 -15.41
N PRO A 32 2.13 -2.14 -16.67
CA PRO A 32 2.30 -0.78 -17.18
C PRO A 32 1.58 0.29 -16.36
N GLY A 33 0.45 -0.06 -15.73
CA GLY A 33 -0.32 0.85 -14.87
C GLY A 33 0.30 1.09 -13.49
N LEU A 34 1.26 0.25 -13.07
CA LEU A 34 1.98 0.41 -11.82
C LEU A 34 3.25 1.26 -11.97
N LEU A 35 3.81 1.35 -13.17
CA LEU A 35 5.09 2.04 -13.38
C LEU A 35 4.99 3.55 -13.09
N GLY A 36 6.09 4.14 -12.65
CA GLY A 36 6.17 5.56 -12.31
C GLY A 36 6.06 5.81 -10.82
N GLN A 37 5.73 7.05 -10.45
CA GLN A 37 5.77 7.54 -9.07
C GLN A 37 4.40 7.45 -8.39
N TRP A 38 4.43 7.03 -7.13
CA TRP A 38 3.29 6.96 -6.22
C TRP A 38 3.56 7.76 -4.96
N THR A 39 2.48 8.29 -4.37
CA THR A 39 2.53 8.95 -3.06
C THR A 39 1.76 8.09 -2.07
N TYR A 40 2.40 7.75 -0.96
CA TYR A 40 1.74 7.07 0.15
C TYR A 40 0.70 8.01 0.79
N ILE A 41 -0.55 7.56 0.88
CA ILE A 41 -1.66 8.36 1.43
C ILE A 41 -1.99 7.92 2.86
N ALA A 42 -2.22 6.63 3.07
CA ALA A 42 -2.60 6.07 4.37
C ALA A 42 -2.40 4.55 4.41
N ALA A 43 -2.27 4.00 5.62
CA ALA A 43 -2.33 2.56 5.86
C ALA A 43 -2.96 2.25 7.22
N ALA A 44 -3.43 1.01 7.35
CA ALA A 44 -3.92 0.44 8.59
C ALA A 44 -3.44 -1.01 8.69
N SER A 45 -3.14 -1.46 9.92
CA SER A 45 -2.76 -2.84 10.16
C SER A 45 -3.29 -3.34 11.49
N ARG A 46 -3.65 -4.63 11.55
CA ARG A 46 -3.90 -5.33 12.81
C ARG A 46 -2.62 -5.87 13.45
N TYR A 47 -1.51 -5.90 12.71
CA TYR A 47 -0.23 -6.41 13.20
C TYR A 47 0.56 -5.30 13.91
N PRO A 48 0.82 -5.43 15.23
CA PRO A 48 1.42 -4.34 16.00
C PRO A 48 2.78 -3.82 15.52
N PRO A 49 3.69 -4.66 14.97
CA PRO A 49 4.94 -4.18 14.40
C PRO A 49 4.74 -3.18 13.24
N HIS A 50 3.86 -3.49 12.28
CA HIS A 50 3.56 -2.56 11.18
C HIS A 50 2.96 -1.23 11.68
N LEU A 51 2.18 -1.25 12.77
CA LEU A 51 1.65 -0.02 13.35
C LEU A 51 2.75 0.93 13.85
N LYS A 52 3.91 0.41 14.28
CA LYS A 52 5.03 1.27 14.69
C LYS A 52 5.64 1.98 13.48
N GLU A 53 5.84 1.25 12.38
CA GLU A 53 6.37 1.76 11.13
C GLU A 53 5.43 2.82 10.52
N ILE A 54 4.14 2.48 10.37
CA ILE A 54 3.11 3.37 9.82
C ILE A 54 3.03 4.69 10.60
N LYS A 55 3.20 4.67 11.93
CA LYS A 55 3.18 5.89 12.76
C LYS A 55 4.42 6.77 12.59
N ALA A 56 5.55 6.16 12.24
CA ALA A 56 6.82 6.85 12.03
C ALA A 56 6.90 7.52 10.65
N VAL A 57 6.27 6.93 9.62
CA VAL A 57 6.18 7.51 8.28
C VAL A 57 5.34 8.78 8.31
N LYS A 58 5.94 9.91 7.93
CA LYS A 58 5.26 11.22 7.79
C LYS A 58 4.94 11.55 6.34
N TYR A 59 5.76 11.06 5.43
CA TYR A 59 5.62 11.22 3.99
C TYR A 59 6.42 10.13 3.31
N GLU A 60 5.92 9.64 2.19
CA GLU A 60 6.65 8.69 1.37
C GLU A 60 6.23 8.86 -0.08
N ILE A 61 7.23 8.90 -0.95
CA ILE A 61 7.07 8.68 -2.38
C ILE A 61 7.92 7.48 -2.77
N PHE A 62 7.38 6.68 -3.66
CA PHE A 62 8.09 5.55 -4.22
C PHE A 62 7.83 5.48 -5.71
N SER A 63 8.76 4.86 -6.44
CA SER A 63 8.60 4.66 -7.87
C SER A 63 8.93 3.24 -8.28
N PHE A 64 8.11 2.69 -9.17
CA PHE A 64 8.34 1.40 -9.81
C PHE A 64 8.92 1.60 -11.20
N SER A 65 9.96 0.81 -11.49
CA SER A 65 10.58 0.74 -12.81
C SER A 65 10.88 -0.72 -13.16
N PRO A 66 10.99 -1.08 -14.45
CA PRO A 66 11.41 -2.42 -14.84
C PRO A 66 12.74 -2.82 -14.19
N GLY A 67 12.81 -4.07 -13.73
CA GLY A 67 14.00 -4.69 -13.17
C GLY A 67 14.98 -5.18 -14.23
N SER A 68 15.99 -5.93 -13.79
CA SER A 68 16.94 -6.58 -14.71
C SER A 68 16.36 -7.82 -15.39
N HIS A 69 15.31 -8.39 -14.81
CA HIS A 69 14.61 -9.57 -15.31
C HIS A 69 13.14 -9.22 -15.61
N GLU A 70 12.51 -9.99 -16.50
CA GLU A 70 11.12 -9.76 -16.91
C GLU A 70 10.12 -9.88 -15.74
N ASP A 71 10.48 -10.61 -14.70
CA ASP A 71 9.70 -10.85 -13.49
C ASP A 71 10.16 -9.98 -12.30
N GLU A 72 10.83 -8.87 -12.56
CA GLU A 72 11.35 -7.99 -11.52
C GLU A 72 10.90 -6.54 -11.73
N LEU A 73 10.47 -5.87 -10.65
CA LEU A 73 10.35 -4.41 -10.59
C LEU A 73 11.35 -3.85 -9.58
N ASN A 74 12.11 -2.85 -10.01
CA ASN A 74 12.93 -2.04 -9.11
C ASN A 74 12.05 -1.02 -8.37
N VAL A 75 12.34 -0.85 -7.09
CA VAL A 75 11.67 0.13 -6.22
C VAL A 75 12.69 1.13 -5.72
N THR A 76 12.37 2.41 -5.88
CA THR A 76 13.08 3.51 -5.22
C THR A 76 12.11 4.26 -4.33
N GLU A 77 12.45 4.44 -3.06
CA GLU A 77 11.63 5.04 -2.02
C GLU A 77 12.36 6.24 -1.41
N ILE A 78 11.61 7.31 -1.17
CA ILE A 78 12.06 8.47 -0.40
C ILE A 78 11.06 8.66 0.73
N ILE A 79 11.49 8.31 1.94
CA ILE A 79 10.64 8.22 3.12
C ILE A 79 11.08 9.29 4.11
N ARG A 80 10.11 10.05 4.62
CA ARG A 80 10.29 10.88 5.80
C ARG A 80 9.86 10.09 7.03
N LEU A 81 10.84 9.56 7.77
CA LEU A 81 10.65 8.90 9.05
C LEU A 81 10.84 9.93 10.17
N ASN A 82 9.74 10.38 10.77
CA ASN A 82 9.73 11.50 11.70
C ASN A 82 10.38 12.77 11.11
N GLU A 83 11.59 13.11 11.56
CA GLU A 83 12.34 14.29 11.10
C GLU A 83 13.44 13.95 10.09
N THR A 84 13.71 12.66 9.87
CA THR A 84 14.78 12.19 8.99
C THR A 84 14.23 11.79 7.62
N CYS A 85 14.98 12.11 6.56
CA CYS A 85 14.72 11.60 5.22
C CYS A 85 15.63 10.41 4.93
N VAL A 86 15.05 9.31 4.48
CA VAL A 86 15.75 8.08 4.10
C VAL A 86 15.45 7.79 2.64
N VAL A 87 16.48 7.47 1.88
CA VAL A 87 16.36 7.03 0.48
C VAL A 87 16.74 5.55 0.42
N GLN A 88 15.84 4.73 -0.12
CA GLN A 88 16.09 3.32 -0.40
C GLN A 88 15.98 3.09 -1.90
N ASN A 89 17.04 2.56 -2.52
CA ASN A 89 17.10 2.35 -3.97
C ASN A 89 17.50 0.91 -4.34
N THR A 90 17.45 -0.01 -3.37
CA THR A 90 17.79 -1.43 -3.55
C THR A 90 16.56 -2.34 -3.44
N GLY A 91 15.36 -1.77 -3.38
CA GLY A 91 14.12 -2.53 -3.28
C GLY A 91 13.80 -3.23 -4.59
N LYS A 92 13.31 -4.47 -4.50
CA LYS A 92 12.88 -5.27 -5.64
C LYS A 92 11.57 -5.97 -5.32
N ILE A 93 10.67 -6.01 -6.28
CA ILE A 93 9.42 -6.77 -6.23
C ILE A 93 9.48 -7.86 -7.28
N GLN A 94 9.24 -9.11 -6.87
CA GLN A 94 9.08 -10.22 -7.80
C GLN A 94 7.66 -10.23 -8.36
N VAL A 95 7.55 -10.31 -9.68
CA VAL A 95 6.30 -10.38 -10.44
C VAL A 95 6.07 -11.82 -10.85
N PHE A 96 5.05 -12.47 -10.27
CA PHE A 96 4.65 -13.80 -10.69
C PHE A 96 3.67 -13.72 -11.84
N TRP A 97 4.16 -14.01 -13.04
CA TRP A 97 3.36 -14.05 -14.25
C TRP A 97 2.31 -15.18 -14.19
N HIS A 98 1.19 -14.97 -14.88
CA HIS A 98 0.18 -16.01 -15.03
C HIS A 98 0.82 -17.23 -15.71
N ASN A 99 0.83 -18.38 -15.03
CA ASN A 99 1.50 -19.65 -15.38
C ASN A 99 2.95 -19.83 -14.93
N SER A 100 3.52 -18.94 -14.13
CA SER A 100 4.80 -19.22 -13.45
C SER A 100 4.57 -20.20 -12.28
N THR A 101 5.15 -21.41 -12.36
CA THR A 101 5.30 -22.30 -11.21
C THR A 101 6.52 -21.88 -10.39
N LEU A 102 6.34 -21.73 -9.07
CA LEU A 102 7.41 -21.49 -8.10
C LEU A 102 8.37 -22.68 -8.02
#